data_AF-A0AAP2RBS7-F1
#
_entry.id   AF-A0AAP2RBS7-F1
#
_cell.length_a   1.000
_cell.length_b   1.000
_cell.length_c   1.000
_cell.angle_alpha   90.00
_cell.angle_beta   90.00
_cell.angle_gamma   90.00
#
_symmetry.space_group_name_H-M   'P 1'
#
loop_
_entity.id
_entity.type
_entity.pdbx_description
1 polymer ?
#
loop_
_entity_poly.entity_id
_entity_poly.type
_entity_poly.pdbx_seq_one_letter_code
_entity_poly.pdbx_strand_id
1 'polypeptide(L)'
;MNSFDWFEYKYTVVANGKTSYMTLRVDYKDDSYNGIPAKRFKMDMVMEQDTSMYFDVYTDPADESVLGGHVKMTIAGQTIVDEDIKPDQGENYAKQNPAFSYGSDSDEQLIPGETETITVPAGTYVCTKYTIDSEKGKEYIWMAPGVPVPIKVVSESPEGINTGELVGWG
;
A
#
# COMPACT_ATOMS: atom_id res chain seq x y z
N MET A 1 -15.40 10.04 7.27
CA MET A 1 -14.39 8.96 7.20
C MET A 1 -13.35 9.27 8.25
N ASN A 2 -13.04 8.32 9.13
CA ASN A 2 -11.94 8.50 10.07
C ASN A 2 -10.65 8.62 9.25
N SER A 3 -9.98 9.77 9.32
CA SER A 3 -8.62 9.91 8.79
C SER A 3 -7.70 9.08 9.66
N PHE A 4 -6.90 8.22 9.05
CA PHE A 4 -5.73 7.63 9.69
C PHE A 4 -4.50 8.32 9.11
N ASP A 5 -3.47 8.42 9.93
CA ASP A 5 -2.21 9.05 9.56
C ASP A 5 -1.21 8.02 9.06
N TRP A 6 -1.36 6.73 9.43
CA TRP A 6 -0.48 5.68 8.93
C TRP A 6 -1.11 4.28 9.02
N PHE A 7 -0.53 3.35 8.26
CA PHE A 7 -0.72 1.91 8.44
C PHE A 7 0.52 1.13 8.06
N GLU A 8 0.59 -0.11 8.52
CA GLU A 8 1.68 -1.03 8.25
C GLU A 8 1.14 -2.44 7.93
N TYR A 9 1.67 -3.04 6.87
CA TYR A 9 1.39 -4.42 6.47
C TYR A 9 2.66 -5.26 6.45
N LYS A 10 2.48 -6.53 6.75
CA LYS A 10 3.44 -7.58 6.41
C LYS A 10 2.89 -8.36 5.21
N TYR A 11 3.66 -8.38 4.14
CA TYR A 11 3.38 -9.17 2.95
C TYR A 11 4.17 -10.47 2.95
N THR A 12 3.50 -11.53 2.52
CA THR A 12 4.06 -12.83 2.18
C THR A 12 3.76 -13.12 0.72
N VAL A 13 4.79 -13.29 -0.09
CA VAL A 13 4.66 -13.61 -1.51
C VAL A 13 5.12 -15.04 -1.73
N VAL A 14 4.27 -15.86 -2.34
CA VAL A 14 4.58 -17.24 -2.74
C VAL A 14 4.54 -17.32 -4.25
N ALA A 15 5.70 -17.43 -4.89
CA ALA A 15 5.84 -17.49 -6.34
C ALA A 15 6.92 -18.50 -6.72
N ASN A 16 6.68 -19.32 -7.75
CA ASN A 16 7.65 -20.31 -8.26
C ASN A 16 8.27 -21.21 -7.18
N GLY A 17 7.47 -21.63 -6.19
CA GLY A 17 7.91 -22.49 -5.08
C GLY A 17 8.81 -21.79 -4.05
N LYS A 18 8.98 -20.47 -4.14
CA LYS A 18 9.71 -19.66 -3.17
C LYS A 18 8.75 -18.79 -2.38
N THR A 19 9.05 -18.62 -1.10
CA THR A 19 8.37 -17.66 -0.23
C THR A 19 9.31 -16.51 0.05
N SER A 20 8.81 -15.28 -0.07
CA SER A 20 9.51 -14.05 0.29
C SER A 20 8.62 -13.16 1.13
N TYR A 21 9.25 -12.30 1.93
CA TYR A 21 8.57 -11.41 2.85
C TYR A 21 8.88 -9.94 2.55
N MET A 22 7.94 -9.08 2.88
CA MET A 22 8.09 -7.64 2.80
C MET A 22 7.29 -6.98 3.91
N THR A 23 7.79 -5.88 4.45
CA THR A 23 7.01 -4.97 5.30
C THR A 23 6.79 -3.68 4.54
N LEU A 24 5.57 -3.18 4.59
CA LEU A 24 5.16 -1.92 3.98
C LEU A 24 4.60 -1.03 5.08
N ARG A 25 5.16 0.14 5.25
CA ARG A 25 4.57 1.21 6.06
C ARG A 25 4.21 2.36 5.14
N VAL A 26 3.02 2.91 5.35
CA VAL A 26 2.54 4.08 4.64
C VAL A 26 2.11 5.12 5.67
N ASP A 27 2.56 6.36 5.48
CA ASP A 27 2.18 7.51 6.29
C ASP A 27 1.56 8.61 5.39
N TYR A 28 0.48 9.22 5.86
CA TYR A 28 -0.22 10.35 5.26
C TYR A 28 -0.19 11.51 6.22
N LYS A 29 0.04 12.70 5.69
CA LYS A 29 0.07 13.90 6.53
C LYS A 29 -0.23 15.16 5.73
N ASP A 30 -0.97 16.08 6.32
CA ASP A 30 -0.98 17.47 5.85
C ASP A 30 0.35 18.13 6.28
N ASP A 31 1.11 18.62 5.31
CA ASP A 31 2.46 19.18 5.49
C ASP A 31 2.66 20.41 4.59
N SER A 32 3.91 20.79 4.36
CA SER A 32 4.28 21.80 3.37
C SER A 32 5.51 21.38 2.59
N TYR A 33 5.56 21.77 1.31
CA TYR A 33 6.71 21.58 0.45
C TYR A 33 7.18 22.95 -0.07
N ASN A 34 8.41 23.34 0.27
CA ASN A 34 8.95 24.67 -0.06
C ASN A 34 8.03 25.85 0.33
N GLY A 35 7.33 25.72 1.47
CA GLY A 35 6.40 26.73 1.99
C GLY A 35 5.00 26.72 1.37
N ILE A 36 4.72 25.82 0.43
CA ILE A 36 3.39 25.59 -0.15
C ILE A 36 2.69 24.50 0.67
N PRO A 37 1.43 24.70 1.13
CA PRO A 37 0.66 23.63 1.75
C PRO A 37 0.58 22.41 0.85
N ALA A 38 0.82 21.22 1.41
CA ALA A 38 0.92 19.98 0.65
C ALA A 38 0.27 18.81 1.41
N LYS A 39 -0.20 17.80 0.68
CA LYS A 39 -0.42 16.46 1.24
C LYS A 39 0.85 15.66 1.04
N ARG A 40 1.37 15.09 2.11
CA ARG A 40 2.53 14.20 2.11
C ARG A 40 2.07 12.75 2.11
N PHE A 41 2.62 11.98 1.19
CA PHE A 41 2.53 10.54 1.11
C PHE A 41 3.92 9.95 1.27
N LYS A 42 4.12 9.16 2.31
CA LYS A 42 5.38 8.47 2.57
C LYS A 42 5.16 6.96 2.54
N MET A 43 6.06 6.23 1.89
CA MET A 43 6.08 4.78 1.88
C MET A 43 7.48 4.27 2.25
N ASP A 44 7.56 3.42 3.25
CA ASP A 44 8.75 2.64 3.58
C ASP A 44 8.45 1.17 3.28
N MET A 45 9.23 0.59 2.37
CA MET A 45 9.13 -0.80 1.97
C MET A 45 10.46 -1.49 2.28
N VAL A 46 10.41 -2.56 3.06
CA VAL A 46 11.59 -3.39 3.37
C VAL A 46 11.30 -4.81 2.90
N MET A 47 12.13 -5.30 2.00
CA MET A 47 12.10 -6.66 1.47
C MET A 47 13.25 -7.47 2.07
N GLU A 48 13.25 -8.78 1.82
CA GLU A 48 14.39 -9.63 2.18
C GLU A 48 15.70 -9.17 1.50
N GLN A 49 16.83 -9.68 2.00
CA GLN A 49 18.17 -9.47 1.41
C GLN A 49 18.62 -8.00 1.37
N ASP A 50 18.37 -7.25 2.44
CA ASP A 50 18.74 -5.84 2.59
C ASP A 50 18.27 -4.96 1.42
N THR A 51 17.10 -5.30 0.87
CA THR A 51 16.43 -4.54 -0.17
C THR A 51 15.39 -3.64 0.47
N SER A 52 15.44 -2.35 0.18
CA SER A 52 14.46 -1.38 0.69
C SER A 52 14.13 -0.33 -0.36
N MET A 53 12.89 0.11 -0.36
CA MET A 53 12.43 1.25 -1.13
C MET A 53 11.82 2.27 -0.17
N TYR A 54 12.19 3.52 -0.37
CA TYR A 54 11.70 4.68 0.34
C TYR A 54 11.06 5.61 -0.68
N PHE A 55 9.87 6.07 -0.36
CA PHE A 55 9.10 6.98 -1.16
C PHE A 55 8.58 8.12 -0.29
N ASP A 56 8.73 9.36 -0.75
CA ASP A 56 8.21 10.52 -0.05
C ASP A 56 7.78 11.58 -1.06
N VAL A 57 6.49 11.75 -1.24
CA VAL A 57 5.89 12.64 -2.24
C VAL A 57 4.98 13.65 -1.60
N TYR A 58 5.04 14.86 -2.15
CA TYR A 58 4.20 15.98 -1.77
C TYR A 58 3.30 16.33 -2.94
N THR A 59 2.00 16.39 -2.71
CA THR A 59 1.00 16.81 -3.70
C THR A 59 0.28 18.07 -3.27
N ASP A 60 -0.15 18.88 -4.23
CA ASP A 60 -0.99 20.04 -3.97
C ASP A 60 -2.37 19.57 -3.51
N PRO A 61 -2.87 20.02 -2.34
CA PRO A 61 -4.18 19.62 -1.85
C PRO A 61 -5.35 20.07 -2.74
N ALA A 62 -5.16 21.05 -3.63
CA ALA A 62 -6.19 21.62 -4.48
C ALA A 62 -6.47 20.80 -5.74
N ASP A 63 -5.43 20.27 -6.39
CA ASP A 63 -5.53 19.56 -7.67
C ASP A 63 -4.79 18.21 -7.72
N GLU A 64 -4.20 17.79 -6.60
CA GLU A 64 -3.43 16.55 -6.45
C GLU A 64 -2.19 16.44 -7.35
N SER A 65 -1.78 17.55 -7.98
CA SER A 65 -0.54 17.61 -8.75
C SER A 65 0.67 17.41 -7.84
N VAL A 66 1.73 16.77 -8.36
CA VAL A 66 2.95 16.54 -7.59
C VAL A 66 3.76 17.83 -7.51
N LEU A 67 4.09 18.24 -6.29
CA LEU A 67 4.95 19.38 -5.99
C LEU A 67 6.43 18.98 -5.95
N GLY A 68 6.70 17.72 -5.60
CA GLY A 68 8.02 17.13 -5.57
C GLY A 68 8.11 15.99 -4.58
N GLY A 69 9.33 15.56 -4.28
CA GLY A 69 9.54 14.46 -3.35
C GLY A 69 10.94 13.87 -3.46
N HIS A 70 11.10 12.68 -2.89
CA HIS A 70 12.35 11.95 -2.91
C HIS A 70 12.08 10.45 -2.97
N VAL A 71 12.84 9.75 -3.81
CA VAL A 71 12.81 8.30 -3.91
C VAL A 71 14.21 7.74 -3.67
N LYS A 72 14.28 6.70 -2.85
CA LYS A 72 15.51 5.99 -2.59
C LYS A 72 15.28 4.49 -2.63
N MET A 73 16.15 3.78 -3.34
CA MET A 73 16.14 2.33 -3.40
C MET A 73 17.52 1.79 -3.08
N THR A 74 17.56 0.81 -2.18
CA THR A 74 18.77 0.10 -1.79
C THR A 74 18.56 -1.39 -2.06
N ILE A 75 19.56 -2.05 -2.63
CA ILE A 75 19.59 -3.51 -2.84
C ILE A 75 20.89 -4.03 -2.27
N ALA A 76 20.83 -5.06 -1.42
CA ALA A 76 22.02 -5.66 -0.79
C ALA A 76 22.93 -4.60 -0.12
N GLY A 77 22.31 -3.60 0.53
CA GLY A 77 23.02 -2.48 1.18
C GLY A 77 23.62 -1.44 0.23
N GLN A 78 23.50 -1.58 -1.09
CA GLN A 78 23.94 -0.58 -2.07
C GLN A 78 22.78 0.28 -2.54
N THR A 79 22.94 1.60 -2.45
CA THR A 79 21.97 2.54 -3.00
C THR A 79 22.06 2.54 -4.52
N ILE A 80 20.95 2.17 -5.18
CA ILE A 80 20.86 2.10 -6.65
C ILE A 80 20.00 3.22 -7.24
N VAL A 81 19.11 3.81 -6.44
CA VAL A 81 18.33 5.01 -6.76
C VAL A 81 18.36 5.91 -5.54
N ASP A 82 18.64 7.19 -5.75
CA ASP A 82 18.63 8.24 -4.72
C ASP A 82 18.45 9.57 -5.47
N GLU A 83 17.19 9.92 -5.71
CA GLU A 83 16.83 11.01 -6.61
C GLU A 83 15.64 11.79 -6.08
N ASP A 84 15.66 13.10 -6.33
CA ASP A 84 14.52 13.96 -6.07
C ASP A 84 13.46 13.80 -7.16
N ILE A 85 12.22 13.71 -6.75
CA ILE A 85 11.06 13.64 -7.63
C ILE A 85 10.71 15.06 -8.05
N LYS A 86 10.72 15.30 -9.36
CA LYS A 86 10.33 16.60 -9.92
C LYS A 86 8.82 16.65 -10.17
N PRO A 87 8.21 17.86 -10.16
CA PRO A 87 6.77 18.02 -10.43
C PRO A 87 6.27 17.32 -11.70
N ASP A 88 7.07 17.35 -12.76
CA ASP A 88 6.76 16.76 -14.07
C ASP A 88 6.93 15.24 -14.13
N GLN A 89 7.51 14.62 -13.10
CA GLN A 89 7.69 13.16 -13.00
C GLN A 89 6.63 12.50 -12.11
N GLY A 90 5.78 13.30 -11.48
CA GLY A 90 4.95 12.87 -10.37
C GLY A 90 3.75 11.99 -10.68
N GLU A 91 3.23 12.03 -11.91
CA GLU A 91 2.06 11.21 -12.28
C GLU A 91 2.33 9.70 -12.14
N ASN A 92 3.58 9.27 -12.36
CA ASN A 92 3.98 7.86 -12.23
C ASN A 92 4.01 7.38 -10.76
N TYR A 93 3.99 8.32 -9.83
CA TYR A 93 4.31 8.11 -8.43
C TYR A 93 3.12 8.34 -7.51
N ALA A 94 2.32 9.38 -7.75
CA ALA A 94 1.09 9.64 -7.00
C ALA A 94 0.05 8.51 -7.16
N LYS A 95 0.07 7.82 -8.31
CA LYS A 95 -0.80 6.67 -8.61
C LYS A 95 -0.40 5.37 -7.92
N GLN A 96 0.79 5.30 -7.31
CA GLN A 96 1.28 4.08 -6.65
C GLN A 96 0.80 3.93 -5.21
N ASN A 97 -0.20 4.70 -4.80
CA ASN A 97 -0.73 4.67 -3.44
C ASN A 97 -1.52 3.36 -3.20
N PRO A 98 -0.96 2.39 -2.46
CA PRO A 98 -1.56 1.06 -2.34
C PRO A 98 -2.83 1.07 -1.50
N ALA A 99 -3.04 2.09 -0.65
CA ALA A 99 -4.26 2.19 0.16
C ALA A 99 -5.51 2.54 -0.67
N PHE A 100 -5.32 3.13 -1.85
CA PHE A 100 -6.41 3.62 -2.70
C PHE A 100 -6.58 2.79 -3.97
N SER A 101 -5.64 1.91 -4.30
CA SER A 101 -5.72 1.06 -5.50
C SER A 101 -6.75 -0.08 -5.40
N TYR A 102 -7.36 -0.31 -4.23
CA TYR A 102 -8.37 -1.35 -4.05
C TYR A 102 -9.72 -0.87 -4.60
N GLY A 103 -9.98 -1.17 -5.87
CA GLY A 103 -11.27 -0.92 -6.54
C GLY A 103 -11.48 0.51 -7.07
N SER A 104 -10.44 1.33 -7.20
CA SER A 104 -10.54 2.68 -7.79
C SER A 104 -10.37 2.72 -9.31
N ASP A 105 -9.66 1.75 -9.88
CA ASP A 105 -9.11 1.85 -11.25
C ASP A 105 -9.74 0.88 -12.26
N SER A 106 -10.76 0.13 -11.85
CA SER A 106 -11.43 -0.85 -12.70
C SER A 106 -12.93 -0.85 -12.44
N ASP A 107 -13.74 -1.14 -13.47
CA ASP A 107 -15.18 -1.45 -13.35
C ASP A 107 -15.45 -2.70 -12.48
N GLU A 108 -14.47 -3.15 -11.70
CA GLU A 108 -14.48 -4.33 -10.87
C GLU A 108 -15.28 -4.06 -9.59
N GLN A 109 -16.39 -4.79 -9.46
CA GLN A 109 -17.26 -4.68 -8.31
C GLN A 109 -16.74 -5.56 -7.17
N LEU A 110 -16.66 -5.00 -5.97
CA LEU A 110 -16.48 -5.75 -4.74
C LEU A 110 -17.71 -6.65 -4.51
N ILE A 111 -17.54 -7.96 -4.64
CA ILE A 111 -18.58 -8.95 -4.35
C ILE A 111 -18.49 -9.31 -2.86
N PRO A 112 -19.48 -8.94 -2.02
CA PRO A 112 -19.46 -9.30 -0.60
C PRO A 112 -19.69 -10.81 -0.44
N GLY A 113 -18.87 -11.43 0.40
CA GLY A 113 -18.97 -12.81 0.82
C GLY A 113 -19.41 -12.93 2.27
N GLU A 114 -19.01 -14.03 2.90
CA GLU A 114 -19.34 -14.32 4.30
C GLU A 114 -18.50 -13.50 5.28
N THR A 115 -19.02 -13.39 6.51
CA THR A 115 -18.29 -12.84 7.64
C THR A 115 -17.45 -13.94 8.30
N GLU A 116 -16.17 -13.68 8.54
CA GLU A 116 -15.28 -14.60 9.22
C GLU A 116 -14.34 -13.91 10.21
N THR A 117 -13.79 -14.69 11.15
CA THR A 117 -12.84 -14.18 12.14
C THR A 117 -11.41 -14.32 11.61
N ILE A 118 -10.71 -13.19 11.45
CA ILE A 118 -9.35 -13.12 10.95
C ILE A 118 -8.40 -12.72 12.07
N THR A 119 -7.27 -13.43 12.20
CA THR A 119 -6.19 -13.07 13.11
C THR A 119 -4.95 -12.68 12.31
N VAL A 120 -4.43 -11.50 12.56
CA VAL A 120 -3.22 -10.90 11.95
C VAL A 120 -2.34 -10.32 13.07
N PRO A 121 -1.12 -9.83 12.80
CA PRO A 121 -0.28 -9.25 13.83
C PRO A 121 -0.95 -8.08 14.59
N ALA A 122 -1.80 -7.29 13.93
CA ALA A 122 -2.56 -6.22 14.58
C ALA A 122 -3.66 -6.70 15.55
N GLY A 123 -4.00 -8.00 15.56
CA GLY A 123 -5.03 -8.56 16.44
C GLY A 123 -6.02 -9.48 15.73
N THR A 124 -7.16 -9.74 16.39
CA THR A 124 -8.23 -10.59 15.89
C THR A 124 -9.49 -9.78 15.64
N TYR A 125 -10.08 -9.93 14.45
CA TYR A 125 -11.18 -9.11 13.95
C TYR A 125 -12.28 -9.99 13.34
N VAL A 126 -13.53 -9.53 13.46
CA VAL A 126 -14.66 -10.07 12.70
C VAL A 126 -14.77 -9.26 11.41
N CYS A 127 -14.53 -9.90 10.28
CA CYS A 127 -14.37 -9.26 8.98
C CYS A 127 -15.44 -9.73 8.00
N THR A 128 -15.89 -8.84 7.12
CA THR A 128 -16.56 -9.25 5.87
C THR A 128 -15.51 -9.49 4.81
N LYS A 129 -15.53 -10.66 4.17
CA LYS A 129 -14.68 -10.97 3.02
C LYS A 129 -15.31 -10.42 1.75
N TYR A 130 -14.55 -9.71 0.94
CA TYR A 130 -14.92 -9.24 -0.39
C TYR A 130 -14.07 -9.95 -1.43
N THR A 131 -14.62 -10.19 -2.61
CA THR A 131 -13.91 -10.77 -3.75
C THR A 131 -13.96 -9.80 -4.92
N ILE A 132 -12.82 -9.64 -5.58
CA ILE A 132 -12.68 -9.01 -6.89
C ILE A 132 -12.21 -10.10 -7.86
N ASP A 133 -12.90 -10.24 -8.97
CA ASP A 133 -12.53 -11.16 -10.05
C ASP A 133 -12.14 -10.33 -11.28
N SER A 134 -10.94 -10.56 -11.80
CA SER A 134 -10.37 -9.81 -12.92
C SER A 134 -9.71 -10.77 -13.92
N GLU A 135 -9.42 -10.29 -15.13
CA GLU A 135 -8.64 -11.07 -16.10
C GLU A 135 -7.23 -11.41 -15.60
N LYS A 136 -6.71 -10.67 -14.60
CA LYS A 136 -5.36 -10.82 -14.04
C LYS A 136 -5.31 -11.79 -12.86
N GLY A 137 -6.46 -12.21 -12.34
CA GLY A 137 -6.55 -13.05 -11.15
C GLY A 137 -7.66 -12.63 -10.20
N LYS A 138 -7.64 -13.24 -9.01
CA LYS A 138 -8.63 -12.99 -7.95
C LYS A 138 -7.99 -12.23 -6.80
N GLU A 139 -8.72 -11.26 -6.27
CA GLU A 139 -8.33 -10.58 -5.04
C GLU A 139 -9.40 -10.76 -3.98
N TYR A 140 -8.95 -10.99 -2.75
CA TYR A 140 -9.77 -11.15 -1.56
C TYR A 140 -9.39 -10.09 -0.54
N ILE A 141 -10.37 -9.36 -0.04
CA ILE A 141 -10.17 -8.25 0.90
C ILE A 141 -11.02 -8.48 2.13
N TRP A 142 -10.41 -8.40 3.32
CA TRP A 142 -11.12 -8.55 4.59
C TRP A 142 -11.23 -7.22 5.31
N MET A 143 -12.46 -6.72 5.46
CA MET A 143 -12.73 -5.44 6.10
C MET A 143 -13.41 -5.66 7.45
N ALA A 144 -12.94 -4.97 8.49
CA ALA A 144 -13.56 -4.99 9.82
C ALA A 144 -14.23 -3.64 10.13
N PRO A 145 -15.41 -3.63 10.78
CA PRO A 145 -16.05 -2.39 11.21
C PRO A 145 -15.14 -1.55 12.12
N GLY A 146 -15.02 -0.26 11.83
CA GLY A 146 -14.22 0.68 12.63
C GLY A 146 -12.72 0.69 12.33
N VAL A 147 -12.23 -0.21 11.48
CA VAL A 147 -10.84 -0.19 10.98
C VAL A 147 -10.84 0.43 9.59
N PRO A 148 -10.03 1.49 9.34
CA PRO A 148 -10.13 2.26 8.11
C PRO A 148 -9.39 1.65 6.92
N VAL A 149 -8.67 0.54 7.15
CA VAL A 149 -7.89 -0.20 6.15
C VAL A 149 -8.23 -1.69 6.20
N PRO A 150 -7.98 -2.46 5.12
CA PRO A 150 -8.17 -3.91 5.14
C PRO A 150 -7.40 -4.61 6.27
N ILE A 151 -8.01 -5.57 6.95
CA ILE A 151 -7.31 -6.43 7.92
C ILE A 151 -6.35 -7.39 7.21
N LYS A 152 -6.80 -7.90 6.06
CA LYS A 152 -6.04 -8.83 5.23
C LYS A 152 -6.38 -8.59 3.76
N VAL A 153 -5.41 -8.78 2.88
CA VAL A 153 -5.58 -8.80 1.43
C VAL A 153 -4.87 -10.03 0.89
N VAL A 154 -5.50 -10.75 -0.03
CA VAL A 154 -4.88 -11.86 -0.75
C VAL A 154 -5.13 -11.67 -2.24
N SER A 155 -4.07 -11.58 -3.03
CA SER A 155 -4.14 -11.53 -4.49
C SER A 155 -3.57 -12.83 -5.04
N GLU A 156 -4.35 -13.53 -5.86
CA GLU A 156 -4.00 -14.79 -6.51
C GLU A 156 -3.91 -14.58 -8.01
N SER A 157 -2.76 -14.92 -8.59
CA SER A 157 -2.52 -14.89 -10.03
C SER A 157 -1.75 -16.14 -10.49
N PRO A 158 -1.61 -16.38 -11.81
CA PRO A 158 -0.77 -17.47 -12.31
C PRO A 158 0.70 -17.38 -11.86
N GLU A 159 1.18 -16.17 -11.55
CA GLU A 159 2.55 -15.91 -11.10
C GLU A 159 2.77 -16.25 -9.62
N GLY A 160 1.71 -16.27 -8.82
CA GLY A 160 1.79 -16.60 -7.39
C GLY A 160 0.64 -16.05 -6.55
N ILE A 161 0.84 -16.16 -5.24
CA ILE A 161 -0.09 -15.64 -4.22
C ILE A 161 0.63 -14.57 -3.42
N ASN A 162 0.04 -13.39 -3.33
CA ASN A 162 0.48 -12.31 -2.45
C ASN A 162 -0.51 -12.17 -1.30
N THR A 163 -0.03 -12.20 -0.05
CA THR A 163 -0.87 -12.04 1.15
C THR A 163 -0.35 -10.88 1.99
N GLY A 164 -1.14 -9.83 2.14
CA GLY A 164 -0.88 -8.71 3.05
C GLY A 164 -1.68 -8.85 4.35
N GLU A 165 -1.03 -8.79 5.50
CA GLU A 165 -1.64 -8.86 6.83
C GLU A 165 -1.33 -7.59 7.62
N LEU A 166 -2.38 -6.97 8.18
CA LEU A 166 -2.26 -5.72 8.91
C LEU A 166 -1.43 -5.90 10.18
N VAL A 167 -0.41 -5.06 10.35
CA VAL A 167 0.47 -5.01 11.51
C VAL A 167 0.02 -3.93 12.48
N GLY A 168 -0.39 -2.77 11.97
CA GLY A 168 -0.90 -1.67 12.78
C GLY A 168 -1.39 -0.52 11.92
N TRP A 169 -2.10 0.41 12.55
CA TRP A 169 -2.53 1.68 11.97
C TRP A 169 -2.74 2.71 13.08
N GLY A 170 -2.77 3.98 12.73
CA GLY A 170 -3.08 5.06 13.67
C GLY A 170 -2.93 6.43 13.07
#